data_AF-A0AA45Z5Q5-F1
#
_entry.id   AF-A0AA45Z5Q5-F1
#
_cell.length_a   1.000
_cell.length_b   1.000
_cell.length_c   1.000
_cell.angle_alpha   90.00
_cell.angle_beta   90.00
_cell.angle_gamma   90.00
#
_symmetry.space_group_name_H-M   'P 1'
#
loop_
_entity.id
_entity.type
_entity.pdbx_description
1 polymer ?
#
loop_
_entity_poly.entity_id
_entity_poly.type
_entity_poly.pdbx_seq_one_letter_code
_entity_poly.pdbx_strand_id
1 'polypeptide(L)'
;MNWSVYADLSRPLIAAERQSVFEALDEVVLDSGCVGPQNGGVEEVYFRVDAVSAAEARVTAARLMDVILAKSGVQVRYELQLQPGY
;
A
#
# COMPACT_ATOMS: atom_id res chain seq x y z
N MET A 1 15.00 1.49 10.34
CA MET A 1 14.52 0.09 10.33
C MET A 1 13.56 -0.02 9.17
N ASN A 2 13.60 -1.13 8.45
CA ASN A 2 12.65 -1.35 7.36
C ASN A 2 11.36 -1.93 7.94
N TRP A 3 10.21 -1.47 7.46
CA TRP A 3 8.88 -1.94 7.86
C TRP A 3 8.13 -2.43 6.62
N SER A 4 7.64 -3.66 6.69
CA SER A 4 6.67 -4.20 5.74
C SER A 4 5.31 -3.58 6.03
N VAL A 5 4.70 -2.98 5.01
CA VAL A 5 3.38 -2.37 5.04
C VAL A 5 2.43 -3.21 4.21
N TYR A 6 1.29 -3.56 4.80
CA TYR A 6 0.18 -4.25 4.14
C TYR A 6 -1.04 -3.35 4.25
N ALA A 7 -1.52 -2.86 3.11
CA ALA A 7 -2.69 -1.98 3.05
C ALA A 7 -3.87 -2.71 2.42
N ASP A 8 -4.78 -3.18 3.28
CA ASP A 8 -5.95 -3.97 2.90
C ASP A 8 -7.06 -3.06 2.39
N LEU A 9 -7.44 -3.21 1.13
CA LEU A 9 -8.45 -2.36 0.51
C LEU A 9 -9.86 -2.83 0.92
N SER A 10 -10.76 -1.87 1.14
CA SER A 10 -12.12 -2.16 1.63
C SER A 10 -13.04 -2.86 0.61
N ARG A 11 -12.56 -3.05 -0.62
CA ARG A 11 -13.25 -3.76 -1.69
C ARG A 11 -12.25 -4.32 -2.71
N PRO A 12 -12.66 -5.30 -3.53
CA PRO A 12 -11.88 -5.71 -4.70
C PRO A 12 -11.69 -4.56 -5.70
N LEU A 13 -10.58 -4.58 -6.43
CA LEU A 13 -10.36 -3.69 -7.57
C LEU A 13 -10.71 -4.41 -8.88
N ILE A 14 -11.23 -3.66 -9.84
CA ILE A 14 -11.29 -4.14 -11.23
C ILE A 14 -9.89 -4.10 -11.86
N ALA A 15 -9.68 -4.83 -12.96
CA ALA A 15 -8.37 -4.93 -13.61
C ALA A 15 -7.73 -3.57 -13.94
N ALA A 16 -8.53 -2.59 -14.39
CA ALA A 16 -8.05 -1.24 -14.68
C ALA A 16 -7.58 -0.50 -13.42
N GLU A 17 -8.36 -0.57 -12.33
CA GLU A 17 -8.01 0.05 -11.05
C GLU A 17 -6.74 -0.58 -10.47
N ARG A 18 -6.62 -1.91 -10.53
CA ARG A 18 -5.42 -2.63 -10.08
C ARG A 18 -4.17 -2.16 -10.83
N GLN A 19 -4.26 -2.03 -12.15
CA GLN A 19 -3.16 -1.54 -12.97
C GLN A 19 -2.78 -0.11 -12.57
N SER A 20 -3.76 0.79 -12.41
CA SER A 20 -3.49 2.17 -12.01
C SER A 20 -2.89 2.29 -10.60
N VAL A 21 -3.33 1.46 -9.65
CA VAL A 21 -2.74 1.41 -8.30
C VAL A 21 -1.31 0.88 -8.35
N PHE A 22 -1.06 -0.15 -9.16
CA PHE A 22 0.29 -0.70 -9.34
C PHE A 22 1.25 0.32 -9.97
N GLU A 23 0.84 1.03 -11.02
CA GLU A 23 1.65 2.09 -11.64
C GLU A 23 1.93 3.23 -10.66
N ALA A 24 0.92 3.67 -9.90
CA ALA A 24 1.09 4.70 -8.89
C ALA A 24 2.01 4.22 -7.75
N LEU A 25 1.93 2.95 -7.36
CA LEU A 25 2.81 2.34 -6.37
C LEU A 25 4.27 2.34 -6.85
N ASP A 26 4.53 1.88 -8.07
CA ASP A 26 5.87 1.82 -8.66
C ASP A 26 6.51 3.22 -8.79
N GLU A 27 5.70 4.25 -9.08
CA GLU A 27 6.16 5.64 -9.11
C GLU A 27 6.47 6.20 -7.71
N VAL A 28 5.66 5.86 -6.71
CA VAL A 28 5.71 6.46 -5.37
C VAL A 28 6.70 5.74 -4.45
N VAL A 29 6.86 4.43 -4.60
CA VAL A 29 7.69 3.60 -3.74
C VAL A 29 8.82 2.95 -4.54
N LEU A 30 10.02 3.51 -4.39
CA LEU A 30 11.21 3.14 -5.15
C LEU A 30 11.74 1.72 -4.86
N ASP A 31 11.37 1.12 -3.72
CA ASP A 31 12.04 -0.07 -3.17
C ASP A 31 11.19 -1.34 -3.21
N SER A 32 10.44 -1.49 -4.30
CA SER A 32 9.52 -2.60 -4.59
C SER A 32 8.24 -2.59 -3.76
N GLY A 33 7.16 -2.91 -4.44
CA GLY A 33 5.85 -3.14 -3.87
C GLY A 33 5.03 -4.01 -4.82
N CYS A 34 3.89 -4.50 -4.35
CA CYS A 34 2.97 -5.23 -5.20
C CYS A 34 1.54 -4.96 -4.82
N VAL A 35 0.65 -5.20 -5.77
CA VAL A 35 -0.80 -5.19 -5.57
C VAL A 35 -1.29 -6.60 -5.85
N GLY A 36 -1.94 -7.22 -4.87
CA GLY A 36 -2.34 -8.62 -5.00
C GLY A 36 -3.55 -8.96 -4.13
N PRO A 37 -4.22 -10.09 -4.40
CA PRO A 37 -5.33 -10.53 -3.59
C PRO A 37 -4.87 -10.98 -2.20
N GLN A 38 -5.53 -10.49 -1.16
CA GLN A 38 -5.45 -11.03 0.19
C GLN A 38 -6.40 -12.23 0.34
N ASN A 39 -6.12 -13.12 1.31
CA ASN A 39 -7.01 -14.23 1.67
C ASN A 39 -8.38 -13.68 2.10
N GLY A 40 -9.35 -13.68 1.16
CA GLY A 40 -10.67 -13.05 1.37
C GLY A 40 -11.21 -12.33 0.13
N GLY A 41 -10.40 -12.18 -0.93
CA GLY A 41 -10.86 -11.64 -2.22
C GLY A 41 -10.83 -10.11 -2.32
N VAL A 42 -10.37 -9.42 -1.27
CA VAL A 42 -9.97 -8.02 -1.33
C VAL A 42 -8.53 -7.90 -1.82
N GLU A 43 -8.17 -6.74 -2.39
CA GLU A 43 -6.79 -6.48 -2.79
C GLU A 43 -6.02 -5.83 -1.64
N GLU A 44 -4.74 -6.19 -1.54
CA GLU A 44 -3.76 -5.67 -0.61
C GLU A 44 -2.66 -4.98 -1.41
N VAL A 45 -2.29 -3.78 -0.98
CA VAL A 45 -1.10 -3.08 -1.49
C VAL A 45 0.03 -3.31 -0.50
N TYR A 46 1.05 -4.04 -0.93
CA TYR A 46 2.25 -4.30 -0.16
C TYR A 46 3.39 -3.38 -0.59
N PHE A 47 4.09 -2.80 0.38
CA PHE A 47 5.32 -2.05 0.14
C PHE A 47 6.17 -1.92 1.41
N ARG A 48 7.34 -1.31 1.28
CA ARG A 48 8.28 -1.11 2.39
C ARG A 48 8.47 0.37 2.70
N VAL A 49 8.66 0.66 3.98
CA VAL A 49 9.02 2.01 4.46
C VAL A 49 10.16 1.95 5.45
N ASP A 50 11.11 2.86 5.32
CA ASP A 50 12.15 3.06 6.33
C ASP A 50 11.70 4.07 7.38
N ALA A 51 11.73 3.65 8.64
CA ALA A 51 11.40 4.48 9.78
C ALA A 51 12.16 4.03 11.04
N VAL A 52 12.32 4.93 12.01
CA VAL A 52 12.98 4.59 13.29
C VAL A 52 12.00 4.04 14.34
N SER A 53 10.69 4.10 14.07
CA SER A 53 9.66 3.56 14.95
C SER A 53 8.42 3.08 14.19
N ALA A 54 7.60 2.24 14.83
CA ALA A 54 6.32 1.80 14.28
C ALA A 54 5.35 2.96 14.03
N ALA A 55 5.37 3.98 14.90
CA ALA A 55 4.50 5.15 14.80
C ALA A 55 4.84 5.99 13.57
N GLU A 56 6.14 6.26 13.37
CA GLU A 56 6.63 6.95 12.18
C GLU A 56 6.35 6.13 10.91
N ALA A 57 6.62 4.83 10.94
CA ALA A 57 6.32 3.93 9.83
C ALA A 57 4.83 4.02 9.43
N ARG A 58 3.92 4.04 10.42
CA ARG A 58 2.47 4.12 10.18
C ARG A 58 2.06 5.44 9.55
N VAL A 59 2.62 6.56 10.00
CA VAL A 59 2.34 7.89 9.43
C VAL A 59 2.85 7.98 7.99
N THR A 60 4.08 7.50 7.74
CA THR A 60 4.67 7.45 6.40
C THR A 60 3.87 6.54 5.48
N ALA A 61 3.51 5.34 5.93
CA ALA A 61 2.68 4.40 5.19
C ALA A 61 1.33 4.99 4.79
N ALA A 62 0.63 5.64 5.73
CA ALA A 62 -0.66 6.28 5.44
C ALA A 62 -0.51 7.39 4.40
N ARG A 63 0.50 8.25 4.54
CA ARG A 63 0.78 9.30 3.58
C ARG A 63 1.07 8.75 2.18
N LEU A 64 1.86 7.68 2.08
CA LEU A 64 2.17 7.04 0.80
C LEU A 64 0.92 6.43 0.17
N MET A 65 0.10 5.71 0.95
CA MET A 65 -1.16 5.16 0.45
C MET A 65 -2.13 6.23 -0.04
N ASP A 66 -2.27 7.35 0.69
CA ASP A 66 -3.12 8.47 0.25
C ASP A 66 -2.63 9.03 -1.09
N VAL A 67 -1.31 9.14 -1.30
CA VAL A 67 -0.72 9.59 -2.56
C VAL A 67 -0.93 8.57 -3.68
N ILE A 68 -0.75 7.27 -3.41
CA ILE A 68 -0.97 6.19 -4.39
C ILE A 68 -2.42 6.16 -4.86
N LEU A 69 -3.38 6.24 -3.93
CA LEU A 69 -4.81 6.25 -4.26
C LEU A 69 -5.22 7.53 -5.00
N ALA A 70 -4.69 8.69 -4.60
CA ALA A 70 -4.94 9.94 -5.30
C ALA A 70 -4.39 9.92 -6.74
N LYS A 71 -3.18 9.41 -6.94
CA LYS A 71 -2.54 9.30 -8.27
C LYS A 71 -3.22 8.28 -9.17
N SER A 72 -3.62 7.13 -8.63
CA SER A 72 -4.33 6.09 -9.38
C SER A 72 -5.78 6.48 -9.73
N GLY A 73 -6.33 7.51 -9.08
CA GLY A 73 -7.72 7.92 -9.23
C GLY A 73 -8.72 6.96 -8.58
N VAL A 74 -8.24 5.99 -7.80
CA VAL A 74 -9.07 4.97 -7.16
C VAL A 74 -9.57 5.46 -5.81
N GLN A 75 -10.89 5.56 -5.67
CA GLN A 75 -11.53 5.87 -4.39
C GLN A 75 -11.89 4.58 -3.64
N VAL A 76 -11.07 4.25 -2.65
CA VAL A 76 -11.24 3.08 -1.78
C VAL A 76 -10.69 3.40 -0.39
N ARG A 77 -11.25 2.78 0.65
CA ARG A 77 -10.69 2.86 2.00
C ARG A 77 -9.65 1.76 2.18
N TYR A 78 -8.73 1.93 3.10
CA TYR A 78 -7.73 0.92 3.41
C TYR A 78 -7.51 0.80 4.91
N GLU A 79 -7.06 -0.38 5.34
CA GLU A 79 -6.55 -0.62 6.69
C GLU A 79 -5.05 -0.94 6.63
N LEU A 80 -4.25 -0.30 7.47
CA LEU A 80 -2.80 -0.51 7.51
C LEU A 80 -2.41 -1.50 8.59
N GLN A 81 -1.69 -2.54 8.17
CA GLN A 81 -0.94 -3.42 9.04
C GLN A 81 0.56 -3.19 8.81
N LEU A 82 1.31 -3.09 9.90
CA LEU A 82 2.77 -2.90 9.85
C LEU A 82 3.46 -4.05 10.57
N GLN A 83 4.49 -4.58 9.93
CA GLN A 83 5.37 -5.59 10.51
C GLN A 83 6.83 -5.13 10.38
N PRO A 84 7.69 -5.36 11.38
CA PRO A 84 9.12 -5.16 11.22
C PRO A 84 9.62 -5.96 10.01
N GLY A 85 10.35 -5.33 9.11
CA GLY A 85 11.03 -6.00 8.00
C GLY A 85 12.16 -6.87 8.55
N TYR A 86 12.29 -8.08 8.00
CA TYR A 86 13.41 -8.99 8.27
C TYR A 86 14.61 -8.67 7.38
#